data_AF-A0A971GTV9-F1
#
_entry.id   AF-A0A971GTV9-F1
#
_cell.length_a   1.000
_cell.length_b   1.000
_cell.length_c   1.000
_cell.angle_alpha   90.00
_cell.angle_beta   90.00
_cell.angle_gamma   90.00
#
_symmetry.space_group_name_H-M   'P 1'
#
loop_
_entity.id
_entity.type
_entity.pdbx_description
1 polymer ?
#
loop_
_entity_poly.entity_id
_entity_poly.type
_entity_poly.pdbx_seq_one_letter_code
_entity_poly.pdbx_strand_id
1 'polypeptide(L)'
;MPRKKDKSAEQKYIYLVFSSTPSRFGRMIRFASGARFNHVSLAFDESLRKLYSFGRRKNNIPINAGLVQEYPERFSLRKVDYVGVKIYRIPVTPEQYRLGKLRIRQILNDEKYLYNLYSVLFYPIFKGFYTYKAYTCVEFVIHMMRFMKIYVPTVKPSYKYLPDELESILESPGYFEGNLLEYAFENSISCGDFFDPMVTYREQFYATGISVVILSKLVYRKVRHSHRLSKIYSLIMFP
;
A
#
# COMPACT_ATOMS: atom_id res chain seq x y z
N MET A 1 -19.49 -18.99 44.02
CA MET A 1 -18.25 -18.93 43.20
C MET A 1 -18.63 -18.64 41.76
N PRO A 2 -18.34 -17.46 41.19
CA PRO A 2 -18.64 -17.21 39.79
C PRO A 2 -17.55 -17.84 38.90
N ARG A 3 -17.99 -18.61 37.89
CA ARG A 3 -17.15 -19.21 36.84
C ARG A 3 -16.27 -18.14 36.19
N LYS A 4 -14.96 -18.36 36.16
CA LYS A 4 -14.04 -17.63 35.27
C LYS A 4 -14.55 -17.80 33.83
N LYS A 5 -15.08 -16.73 33.23
CA LYS A 5 -15.26 -16.67 31.77
C LYS A 5 -13.87 -16.82 31.16
N ASP A 6 -13.61 -17.94 30.50
CA ASP A 6 -12.49 -18.03 29.58
C ASP A 6 -12.65 -16.90 28.56
N LYS A 7 -11.72 -15.94 28.58
CA LYS A 7 -11.60 -14.94 27.51
C LYS A 7 -11.10 -15.70 26.29
N SER A 8 -12.01 -16.27 25.49
CA SER A 8 -11.66 -16.72 24.14
C SER A 8 -10.96 -15.56 23.44
N ALA A 9 -9.70 -15.73 23.04
CA ALA A 9 -8.97 -14.68 22.36
C ALA A 9 -9.76 -14.27 21.11
N GLU A 10 -10.22 -13.04 21.07
CA GLU A 10 -10.97 -12.50 19.94
C GLU A 10 -10.17 -12.69 18.66
N GLN A 11 -10.76 -13.40 17.68
CA GLN A 11 -10.13 -13.68 16.40
C GLN A 11 -9.71 -12.36 15.73
N LYS A 12 -8.43 -12.27 15.34
CA LYS A 12 -7.89 -11.08 14.66
C LYS A 12 -7.88 -11.27 13.16
N TYR A 13 -7.99 -10.15 12.46
CA TYR A 13 -8.00 -10.10 11.00
C TYR A 13 -7.11 -8.97 10.51
N ILE A 14 -6.61 -9.14 9.29
CA ILE A 14 -6.18 -8.03 8.45
C ILE A 14 -7.09 -7.94 7.22
N TYR A 15 -7.13 -6.76 6.64
CA TYR A 15 -7.94 -6.47 5.47
C TYR A 15 -7.05 -6.00 4.33
N LEU A 16 -7.14 -6.65 3.18
CA LEU A 16 -6.50 -6.17 1.95
C LEU A 16 -7.57 -5.51 1.08
N VAL A 17 -7.36 -4.25 0.74
CA VAL A 17 -8.32 -3.43 -0.01
C VAL A 17 -7.72 -3.12 -1.36
N PHE A 18 -8.20 -3.80 -2.39
CA PHE A 18 -7.85 -3.55 -3.79
C PHE A 18 -8.78 -2.46 -4.32
N SER A 19 -8.23 -1.39 -4.90
CA SER A 19 -9.00 -0.19 -5.23
C SER A 19 -8.76 0.31 -6.65
N SER A 20 -9.86 0.68 -7.29
CA SER A 20 -9.91 1.33 -8.60
C SER A 20 -10.07 2.83 -8.41
N THR A 21 -8.99 3.50 -8.01
CA THR A 21 -9.09 4.91 -7.61
C THR A 21 -9.39 5.82 -8.81
N PRO A 22 -10.32 6.78 -8.70
CA PRO A 22 -10.78 7.60 -9.82
C PRO A 22 -9.81 8.72 -10.23
N SER A 23 -8.68 8.84 -9.51
CA SER A 23 -7.64 9.83 -9.80
C SER A 23 -7.11 9.71 -11.24
N ARG A 24 -6.69 10.84 -11.84
CA ARG A 24 -6.11 10.84 -13.21
C ARG A 24 -4.95 9.86 -13.33
N PHE A 25 -4.09 9.82 -12.31
CA PHE A 25 -2.95 8.89 -12.24
C PHE A 25 -3.41 7.43 -12.11
N GLY A 26 -4.41 7.16 -11.27
CA GLY A 26 -4.98 5.82 -11.13
C GLY A 26 -5.60 5.32 -12.44
N ARG A 27 -6.38 6.17 -13.13
CA ARG A 27 -6.93 5.88 -14.46
C ARG A 27 -5.83 5.60 -15.49
N MET A 28 -4.78 6.43 -15.51
CA MET A 28 -3.62 6.23 -16.40
C MET A 28 -2.94 4.88 -16.14
N ILE A 29 -2.69 4.52 -14.87
CA ILE A 29 -2.08 3.22 -14.53
C ILE A 29 -2.94 2.07 -15.06
N ARG A 30 -4.25 2.06 -14.74
CA ARG A 30 -5.15 1.00 -15.19
C ARG A 30 -5.18 0.87 -16.70
N PHE A 31 -5.27 2.00 -17.40
CA PHE A 31 -5.25 2.02 -18.87
C PHE A 31 -3.95 1.44 -19.43
N ALA A 32 -2.80 1.86 -18.90
CA ALA A 32 -1.49 1.42 -19.40
C ALA A 32 -1.15 -0.03 -19.06
N SER A 33 -1.67 -0.56 -17.95
CA SER A 33 -1.40 -1.94 -17.52
C SER A 33 -2.49 -2.93 -17.90
N GLY A 34 -3.66 -2.47 -18.37
CA GLY A 34 -4.86 -3.29 -18.54
C GLY A 34 -5.44 -3.83 -17.22
N ALA A 35 -5.01 -3.30 -16.07
CA ALA A 35 -5.41 -3.81 -14.76
C ALA A 35 -6.73 -3.20 -14.29
N ARG A 36 -7.54 -4.03 -13.64
CA ARG A 36 -8.77 -3.67 -12.95
C ARG A 36 -8.49 -2.78 -11.75
N PHE A 37 -7.45 -3.07 -10.97
CA PHE A 37 -7.06 -2.29 -9.79
C PHE A 37 -5.71 -1.61 -10.00
N ASN A 38 -5.60 -0.34 -9.58
CA ASN A 38 -4.33 0.40 -9.59
C ASN A 38 -3.70 0.58 -8.21
N HIS A 39 -4.39 0.13 -7.16
CA HIS A 39 -3.94 0.33 -5.79
C HIS A 39 -4.35 -0.83 -4.91
N VAL A 40 -3.55 -1.10 -3.89
CA VAL A 40 -3.85 -2.05 -2.82
C VAL A 40 -3.35 -1.51 -1.48
N SER A 41 -4.17 -1.64 -0.45
CA SER A 41 -3.88 -1.17 0.91
C SER A 41 -4.10 -2.28 1.93
N LEU A 42 -3.41 -2.18 3.07
CA LEU A 42 -3.55 -3.06 4.24
C LEU A 42 -4.25 -2.31 5.37
N ALA A 43 -5.27 -2.89 5.99
CA ALA A 43 -5.85 -2.41 7.26
C ALA A 43 -5.81 -3.49 8.33
N PHE A 44 -5.88 -3.04 9.59
CA PHE A 44 -5.91 -3.90 10.78
C PHE A 44 -7.27 -3.87 11.49
N ASP A 45 -8.23 -3.12 10.96
CA ASP A 45 -9.57 -2.95 11.51
C ASP A 45 -10.62 -3.10 10.40
N GLU A 46 -11.76 -3.69 10.75
CA GLU A 46 -12.85 -3.97 9.81
C GLU A 46 -13.51 -2.70 9.26
N SER A 47 -13.55 -1.65 10.07
CA SER A 47 -14.06 -0.34 9.70
C SER A 47 -13.21 0.40 8.67
N LEU A 48 -12.04 -0.15 8.30
CA LEU A 48 -11.06 0.45 7.37
C LEU A 48 -10.69 1.89 7.71
N ARG A 49 -10.76 2.27 8.99
CA ARG A 49 -10.48 3.64 9.45
C ARG A 49 -9.04 4.03 9.19
N LYS A 50 -8.13 3.06 9.14
CA LYS A 50 -6.71 3.27 8.84
C LYS A 50 -6.23 2.27 7.81
N LEU A 51 -6.07 2.73 6.58
CA LEU A 51 -5.46 2.00 5.49
C LEU A 51 -3.97 2.36 5.39
N TYR A 52 -3.13 1.36 5.17
CA TYR A 52 -1.69 1.51 5.02
C TYR A 52 -1.29 1.09 3.61
N SER A 53 -0.62 1.98 2.89
CA SER A 53 -0.09 1.68 1.56
C SER A 53 1.11 2.57 1.24
N PHE A 54 1.92 2.13 0.27
CA PHE A 54 2.91 3.02 -0.34
C PHE A 54 2.29 3.73 -1.53
N GLY A 55 2.27 5.06 -1.46
CA GLY A 55 1.61 5.88 -2.46
C GLY A 55 1.98 7.34 -2.34
N ARG A 56 1.24 8.18 -3.06
CA ARG A 56 1.43 9.63 -3.07
C ARG A 56 0.68 10.26 -1.89
N ARG A 57 1.37 10.99 -1.02
CA ARG A 57 0.79 11.67 0.17
C ARG A 57 -0.04 12.89 -0.20
N LYS A 58 0.11 13.47 -1.39
CA LYS A 58 -0.78 14.54 -1.90
C LYS A 58 -1.10 14.24 -3.37
N ASN A 59 -2.34 14.49 -3.78
CA ASN A 59 -2.82 14.10 -5.11
C ASN A 59 -2.21 14.96 -6.25
N ASN A 60 -1.88 16.22 -5.93
CA ASN A 60 -1.31 17.20 -6.85
C ASN A 60 0.22 17.32 -6.75
N ILE A 61 0.86 16.66 -5.77
CA ILE A 61 2.32 16.63 -5.63
C ILE A 61 2.76 15.18 -5.82
N PRO A 62 3.39 14.85 -6.96
CA PRO A 62 3.63 13.46 -7.31
C PRO A 62 4.59 12.72 -6.34
N ILE A 63 5.35 13.44 -5.50
CA ILE A 63 6.62 12.94 -4.95
C ILE A 63 6.76 13.05 -3.41
N ASN A 64 5.82 13.62 -2.67
CA ASN A 64 5.77 13.42 -1.22
C ASN A 64 5.20 12.01 -0.98
N ALA A 65 6.05 10.98 -1.01
CA ALA A 65 5.58 9.62 -1.26
C ALA A 65 6.39 8.60 -0.44
N GLY A 66 5.68 7.82 0.36
CA GLY A 66 6.20 6.86 1.35
C GLY A 66 5.04 6.05 1.89
N LEU A 67 5.19 5.42 3.06
CA LEU A 67 4.04 4.83 3.73
C LEU A 67 3.03 5.94 4.06
N VAL A 68 1.80 5.75 3.60
CA VAL A 68 0.68 6.67 3.80
C VAL A 68 -0.34 5.97 4.69
N GLN A 69 -0.86 6.71 5.67
CA GLN A 69 -2.09 6.36 6.36
C GLN A 69 -3.23 7.00 5.57
N GLU A 70 -3.99 6.18 4.86
CA GLU A 70 -5.11 6.57 4.00
C GLU A 70 -6.42 6.33 4.74
N TYR A 71 -7.43 7.11 4.36
CA TYR A 71 -8.78 7.05 4.89
C TYR A 71 -9.74 6.88 3.70
N PRO A 72 -10.86 6.15 3.81
CA PRO A 72 -11.81 5.91 2.72
C PRO A 72 -12.20 7.19 1.94
N GLU A 73 -12.45 8.29 2.65
CA GLU A 73 -12.86 9.59 2.10
C GLU A 73 -11.75 10.29 1.29
N ARG A 74 -10.50 9.84 1.45
CA ARG A 74 -9.39 10.32 0.64
C ARG A 74 -9.41 9.70 -0.75
N PHE A 75 -9.93 8.48 -0.91
CA PHE A 75 -9.98 7.81 -2.20
C PHE A 75 -11.00 8.43 -3.16
N SER A 76 -12.08 8.99 -2.60
CA SER A 76 -13.08 9.74 -3.36
C SER A 76 -12.55 11.09 -3.87
N LEU A 77 -11.37 11.52 -3.41
CA LEU A 77 -10.83 12.87 -3.65
C LEU A 77 -11.81 13.98 -3.26
N ARG A 78 -12.85 13.68 -2.46
CA ARG A 78 -14.00 14.54 -2.18
C ARG A 78 -14.70 15.07 -3.45
N LYS A 79 -14.64 14.32 -4.54
CA LYS A 79 -15.14 14.73 -5.87
C LYS A 79 -15.98 13.66 -6.57
N VAL A 80 -16.03 12.45 -6.04
CA VAL A 80 -16.75 11.33 -6.64
C VAL A 80 -17.39 10.49 -5.55
N ASP A 81 -18.60 10.01 -5.78
CA ASP A 81 -19.34 9.25 -4.78
C ASP A 81 -19.08 7.74 -4.88
N TYR A 82 -18.19 7.34 -5.79
CA TYR A 82 -17.88 5.94 -6.06
C TYR A 82 -16.37 5.67 -6.13
N VAL A 83 -15.92 4.72 -5.32
CA VAL A 83 -14.59 4.12 -5.38
C VAL A 83 -14.75 2.61 -5.38
N GLY A 84 -14.64 1.98 -6.54
CA GLY A 84 -14.74 0.53 -6.67
C GLY A 84 -13.61 -0.18 -5.92
N VAL A 85 -13.98 -1.11 -5.03
CA VAL A 85 -13.05 -1.91 -4.24
C VAL A 85 -13.44 -3.37 -4.21
N LYS A 86 -12.43 -4.21 -3.96
CA LYS A 86 -12.60 -5.58 -3.47
C LYS A 86 -11.78 -5.75 -2.21
N ILE A 87 -12.41 -6.23 -1.15
CA ILE A 87 -11.83 -6.36 0.18
C ILE A 87 -11.66 -7.84 0.48
N TYR A 88 -10.48 -8.22 0.95
CA TYR A 88 -10.22 -9.55 1.49
C TYR A 88 -10.04 -9.45 3.00
N ARG A 89 -10.74 -10.32 3.74
CA ARG A 89 -10.59 -10.46 5.19
C ARG A 89 -9.78 -11.72 5.50
N ILE A 90 -8.56 -11.54 6.00
CA ILE A 90 -7.61 -12.63 6.23
C ILE A 90 -7.49 -12.86 7.75
N PRO A 91 -7.86 -14.03 8.28
CA PRO A 91 -7.67 -14.35 9.68
C PRO A 91 -6.17 -14.44 9.99
N VAL A 92 -5.77 -13.86 11.13
CA VAL A 92 -4.38 -13.86 11.59
C VAL A 92 -4.32 -14.21 13.07
N THR A 93 -3.21 -14.82 13.48
CA THR A 93 -2.96 -15.04 14.90
C THR A 93 -2.64 -13.72 15.61
N PRO A 94 -2.80 -13.63 16.95
CA PRO A 94 -2.38 -12.46 17.71
C PRO A 94 -0.90 -12.09 17.49
N GLU A 95 -0.03 -13.08 17.29
CA GLU A 95 1.39 -12.85 16.99
C GLU A 95 1.58 -12.19 15.62
N GLN A 96 0.96 -12.74 14.57
CA GLN A 96 1.04 -12.19 13.22
C GLN A 96 0.50 -10.75 13.17
N TYR A 97 -0.62 -10.49 13.85
CA TYR A 97 -1.19 -9.15 14.00
C TYR A 97 -0.19 -8.18 14.67
N ARG A 98 0.44 -8.60 15.78
CA ARG A 98 1.46 -7.81 16.49
C ARG A 98 2.69 -7.55 15.62
N LEU A 99 3.16 -8.54 14.85
CA LEU A 99 4.27 -8.40 13.90
C LEU A 99 3.95 -7.35 12.83
N GLY A 100 2.73 -7.39 12.28
CA GLY A 100 2.27 -6.39 11.31
C GLY A 100 2.29 -4.97 11.90
N LYS A 101 1.70 -4.77 13.08
CA LYS A 101 1.71 -3.45 13.75
C LYS A 101 3.13 -2.98 14.09
N LEU A 102 4.02 -3.88 14.52
CA LEU A 102 5.44 -3.57 14.74
C LEU A 102 6.10 -3.11 13.45
N ARG A 103 5.88 -3.82 12.33
CA ARG A 103 6.50 -3.49 11.05
C ARG A 103 6.05 -2.14 10.50
N ILE A 104 4.77 -1.82 10.63
CA ILE A 104 4.25 -0.48 10.30
C ILE A 104 5.01 0.59 11.08
N ARG A 105 5.16 0.44 12.40
CA ARG A 105 5.92 1.40 13.23
C ARG A 105 7.38 1.53 12.78
N GLN A 106 8.05 0.43 12.47
CA GLN A 106 9.43 0.45 11.97
C GLN A 106 9.56 1.21 10.64
N ILE A 107 8.62 1.02 9.71
CA ILE A 107 8.63 1.71 8.43
C ILE A 107 8.31 3.21 8.60
N LEU A 108 7.35 3.56 9.47
CA LEU A 108 6.99 4.96 9.76
C LEU A 108 8.15 5.72 10.42
N ASN A 109 8.92 5.05 11.28
CA ASN A 109 10.06 5.64 11.99
C ASN A 109 11.35 5.68 11.15
N ASP A 110 11.31 5.21 9.90
CA ASP A 110 12.47 5.20 9.00
C ASP A 110 12.18 6.04 7.76
N GLU A 111 12.57 7.31 7.83
CA GLU A 111 12.40 8.30 6.75
C GLU A 111 13.07 7.91 5.43
N LYS A 112 13.91 6.86 5.42
CA LYS A 112 14.51 6.36 4.18
C LYS A 112 13.49 5.63 3.31
N TYR A 113 12.34 5.19 3.82
CA TYR A 113 11.32 4.55 2.99
C TYR A 113 10.62 5.55 2.07
N LEU A 114 10.62 5.26 0.78
CA LEU A 114 10.03 6.08 -0.27
C LEU A 114 9.02 5.29 -1.11
N TYR A 115 8.17 5.98 -1.86
CA TYR A 115 7.38 5.35 -2.91
C TYR A 115 8.22 5.11 -4.16
N ASN A 116 8.16 3.90 -4.72
CA ASN A 116 8.91 3.54 -5.93
C ASN A 116 8.19 4.03 -7.20
N LEU A 117 8.06 5.36 -7.33
CA LEU A 117 7.31 6.01 -8.41
C LEU A 117 7.79 5.58 -9.80
N TYR A 118 9.10 5.52 -10.02
CA TYR A 118 9.64 5.14 -11.33
C TYR A 118 9.31 3.68 -11.70
N SER A 119 9.30 2.76 -10.73
CA SER A 119 8.87 1.38 -11.00
C SER A 119 7.42 1.31 -11.47
N VAL A 120 6.55 2.21 -10.99
CA VAL A 120 5.16 2.30 -11.43
C VAL A 120 5.05 2.96 -12.80
N LEU A 121 5.71 4.10 -13.00
CA LEU A 121 5.67 4.85 -14.27
C LEU A 121 6.20 4.04 -15.45
N PHE A 122 7.27 3.29 -15.24
CA PHE A 122 7.90 2.49 -16.29
C PHE A 122 7.52 1.01 -16.22
N TYR A 123 6.47 0.64 -15.47
CA TYR A 123 6.02 -0.74 -15.38
C TYR A 123 5.70 -1.36 -16.75
N PRO A 124 5.03 -0.68 -17.70
CA PRO A 124 4.74 -1.27 -19.01
C PRO A 124 6.00 -1.72 -19.78
N ILE A 125 7.14 -1.05 -19.54
CA ILE A 125 8.41 -1.28 -20.23
C ILE A 125 9.26 -2.31 -19.49
N PHE A 126 9.48 -2.11 -18.18
CA PHE A 126 10.45 -2.93 -17.41
C PHE A 126 9.80 -4.01 -16.55
N LYS A 127 8.46 -4.07 -16.50
CA LYS A 127 7.68 -4.97 -15.62
C LYS A 127 8.08 -4.86 -14.13
N GLY A 128 8.37 -3.62 -13.71
CA GLY A 128 8.73 -3.25 -12.35
C GLY A 128 10.20 -3.55 -11.99
N PHE A 129 10.74 -2.78 -11.05
CA PHE A 129 12.11 -2.94 -10.60
C PHE A 129 12.32 -2.55 -9.14
N TYR A 130 13.27 -3.24 -8.50
CA TYR A 130 13.69 -2.93 -7.14
C TYR A 130 14.41 -1.58 -7.05
N THR A 131 14.08 -0.85 -5.98
CA THR A 131 14.81 0.34 -5.50
C THR A 131 14.95 0.24 -3.98
N TYR A 132 16.17 0.41 -3.45
CA TYR A 132 16.43 0.24 -2.01
C TYR A 132 15.51 1.12 -1.14
N LYS A 133 14.80 0.47 -0.19
CA LYS A 133 13.78 1.11 0.66
C LYS A 133 12.81 1.98 -0.13
N ALA A 134 12.39 1.54 -1.31
CA ALA A 134 11.29 2.15 -1.98
C ALA A 134 10.33 1.07 -2.49
N TYR A 135 9.06 1.17 -2.11
CA TYR A 135 8.04 0.18 -2.42
C TYR A 135 6.95 0.75 -3.31
N THR A 136 6.38 -0.09 -4.17
CA THR A 136 5.03 0.12 -4.71
C THR A 136 3.97 -0.35 -3.70
N CYS A 137 2.70 -0.04 -3.93
CA CYS A 137 1.61 -0.46 -3.04
C CYS A 137 1.53 -1.99 -2.89
N VAL A 138 1.56 -2.73 -4.01
CA VAL A 138 1.55 -4.20 -4.03
C VAL A 138 2.84 -4.81 -3.48
N GLU A 139 4.00 -4.21 -3.78
CA GLU A 139 5.27 -4.67 -3.20
C GLU A 139 5.26 -4.57 -1.67
N PHE A 140 4.70 -3.48 -1.14
CA PHE A 140 4.52 -3.28 0.29
C PHE A 140 3.57 -4.31 0.92
N VAL A 141 2.43 -4.60 0.31
CA VAL A 141 1.47 -5.59 0.84
C VAL A 141 2.09 -6.98 0.87
N ILE A 142 2.76 -7.41 -0.21
CA ILE A 142 3.49 -8.69 -0.23
C ILE A 142 4.58 -8.71 0.85
N HIS A 143 5.32 -7.61 1.03
CA HIS A 143 6.32 -7.49 2.10
C HIS A 143 5.68 -7.65 3.49
N MET A 144 4.54 -7.01 3.73
CA MET A 144 3.82 -7.10 5.00
C MET A 144 3.34 -8.53 5.28
N MET A 145 2.70 -9.18 4.30
CA MET A 145 2.23 -10.57 4.46
C MET A 145 3.39 -11.51 4.79
N ARG A 146 4.50 -11.43 4.05
CA ARG A 146 5.71 -12.22 4.32
C ARG A 146 6.31 -11.92 5.71
N PHE A 147 6.42 -10.65 6.10
CA PHE A 147 6.93 -10.25 7.41
C PHE A 147 6.05 -10.76 8.55
N MET A 148 4.74 -10.80 8.33
CA MET A 148 3.76 -11.37 9.25
C MET A 148 3.72 -12.91 9.18
N LYS A 149 4.57 -13.57 8.39
CA LYS A 149 4.56 -15.02 8.18
C LYS A 149 3.20 -15.54 7.68
N ILE A 150 2.49 -14.74 6.88
CA ILE A 150 1.30 -15.16 6.16
C ILE A 150 1.77 -15.71 4.81
N TYR A 151 1.32 -16.92 4.48
CA TYR A 151 1.70 -17.56 3.23
C TYR A 151 1.12 -16.81 2.03
N VAL A 152 1.97 -16.52 1.03
CA VAL A 152 1.57 -15.92 -0.24
C VAL A 152 2.39 -16.59 -1.35
N PRO A 153 1.79 -17.45 -2.19
CA PRO A 153 2.50 -18.23 -3.20
C PRO A 153 2.98 -17.32 -4.35
N THR A 154 4.15 -16.73 -4.15
CA THR A 154 4.72 -15.72 -5.05
C THR A 154 5.91 -16.31 -5.78
N VAL A 155 5.78 -16.46 -7.10
CA VAL A 155 6.80 -17.08 -7.99
C VAL A 155 7.79 -16.08 -8.57
N LYS A 156 7.58 -14.76 -8.36
CA LYS A 156 8.49 -13.70 -8.82
C LYS A 156 8.78 -12.70 -7.69
N PRO A 157 9.78 -11.80 -7.86
CA PRO A 157 10.02 -10.73 -6.90
C PRO A 157 8.81 -9.81 -6.72
N SER A 158 8.58 -9.32 -5.51
CA SER A 158 7.39 -8.54 -5.12
C SER A 158 7.17 -7.27 -5.96
N TYR A 159 8.24 -6.59 -6.39
CA TYR A 159 8.16 -5.39 -7.23
C TYR A 159 7.68 -5.65 -8.67
N LYS A 160 7.55 -6.91 -9.09
CA LYS A 160 7.07 -7.29 -10.44
C LYS A 160 5.57 -7.59 -10.49
N TYR A 161 4.88 -7.60 -9.36
CA TYR A 161 3.45 -7.86 -9.31
C TYR A 161 2.63 -6.61 -9.63
N LEU A 162 1.48 -6.81 -10.27
CA LEU A 162 0.36 -5.87 -10.26
C LEU A 162 -0.62 -6.22 -9.13
N PRO A 163 -1.47 -5.27 -8.68
CA PRO A 163 -2.54 -5.56 -7.72
C PRO A 163 -3.42 -6.74 -8.14
N ASP A 164 -3.84 -6.80 -9.41
CA ASP A 164 -4.68 -7.88 -9.94
C ASP A 164 -4.01 -9.26 -9.83
N GLU A 165 -2.70 -9.34 -10.10
CA GLU A 165 -1.97 -10.60 -9.98
C GLU A 165 -1.89 -11.08 -8.52
N LEU A 166 -1.76 -10.15 -7.57
CA LEU A 166 -1.84 -10.47 -6.15
C LEU A 166 -3.26 -10.89 -5.76
N GLU A 167 -4.28 -10.22 -6.30
CA GLU A 167 -5.69 -10.56 -6.04
C GLU A 167 -6.02 -11.98 -6.50
N SER A 168 -5.56 -12.36 -7.70
CA SER A 168 -5.75 -13.71 -8.23
C SER A 168 -5.07 -14.80 -7.38
N ILE A 169 -3.96 -14.46 -6.71
CA ILE A 169 -3.26 -15.38 -5.78
C ILE A 169 -4.08 -15.67 -4.52
N LEU A 170 -4.98 -14.78 -4.10
CA LEU A 170 -5.73 -14.98 -2.85
C LEU A 170 -6.81 -16.07 -2.95
N GLU A 171 -7.13 -16.56 -4.16
CA GLU A 171 -7.93 -17.77 -4.47
C GLU A 171 -9.20 -17.98 -3.61
N SER A 172 -9.83 -16.89 -3.17
CA SER A 172 -10.97 -16.91 -2.25
C SER A 172 -12.00 -15.86 -2.69
N PRO A 173 -13.32 -16.11 -2.52
CA PRO A 173 -14.30 -15.05 -2.69
C PRO A 173 -13.93 -13.87 -1.78
N GLY A 174 -13.92 -12.67 -2.37
CA GLY A 174 -13.69 -11.45 -1.61
C GLY A 174 -14.70 -11.34 -0.46
N TYR A 175 -14.29 -10.72 0.65
CA TYR A 175 -15.17 -10.41 1.77
C TYR A 175 -16.26 -9.40 1.37
N PHE A 176 -15.90 -8.44 0.53
CA PHE A 176 -16.80 -7.43 -0.01
C PHE A 176 -16.30 -6.96 -1.38
N GLU A 177 -17.22 -6.65 -2.29
CA GLU A 177 -16.92 -6.03 -3.58
C GLU A 177 -18.01 -4.98 -3.88
N GLY A 178 -17.60 -3.74 -4.13
CA GLY A 178 -18.55 -2.63 -4.27
C GLY A 178 -17.91 -1.27 -4.06
N ASN A 179 -18.69 -0.31 -3.59
CA ASN A 179 -18.22 1.04 -3.30
C ASN A 179 -17.57 1.12 -1.91
N LEU A 180 -16.36 1.67 -1.83
CA LEU A 180 -15.63 1.83 -0.57
C LEU A 180 -16.35 2.76 0.42
N LEU A 181 -17.02 3.80 -0.08
CA LEU A 181 -17.67 4.79 0.79
C LEU A 181 -18.90 4.20 1.49
N GLU A 182 -19.69 3.38 0.79
CA GLU A 182 -20.82 2.66 1.36
C GLU A 182 -20.34 1.69 2.45
N TYR A 183 -19.34 0.87 2.14
CA TYR A 183 -18.75 -0.05 3.12
C TYR A 183 -18.23 0.70 4.37
N ALA A 184 -17.49 1.79 4.17
CA ALA A 184 -16.91 2.54 5.29
C ALA A 184 -18.01 3.21 6.13
N PHE A 185 -19.04 3.77 5.51
CA PHE A 185 -20.16 4.42 6.21
C PHE A 185 -20.93 3.43 7.09
N GLU A 186 -21.32 2.28 6.55
CA GLU A 186 -22.04 1.23 7.31
C GLU A 186 -21.24 0.71 8.50
N ASN A 187 -19.91 0.66 8.37
CA ASN A 187 -19.01 0.14 9.40
C ASN A 187 -18.43 1.23 10.33
N SER A 188 -18.83 2.50 10.17
CA SER A 188 -18.35 3.61 11.00
C SER A 188 -19.48 4.21 11.85
N ILE A 189 -19.37 4.04 13.17
CA ILE A 189 -20.14 4.89 14.10
C ILE A 189 -19.58 6.31 13.96
N SER A 190 -20.45 7.24 13.54
CA SER A 190 -20.22 8.69 13.43
C SER A 190 -19.24 9.22 14.48
N CYS A 191 -18.13 9.83 14.05
CA CYS A 191 -17.42 10.83 14.85
C CYS A 191 -16.43 11.66 14.01
N GLY A 192 -16.73 12.96 13.93
CA GLY A 192 -15.77 14.04 14.20
C GLY A 192 -14.83 14.47 13.08
N ASP A 193 -15.11 15.67 12.55
CA ASP A 193 -14.25 16.59 11.78
C ASP A 193 -12.88 16.05 11.33
N PHE A 194 -12.87 15.41 10.17
CA PHE A 194 -11.66 14.98 9.48
C PHE A 194 -11.20 16.06 8.48
N PHE A 195 -10.58 17.13 9.00
CA PHE A 195 -10.01 18.22 8.20
C PHE A 195 -8.48 18.27 8.34
N ASP A 196 -7.77 18.09 7.23
CA ASP A 196 -6.45 18.68 7.01
C ASP A 196 -6.59 19.63 5.81
N PRO A 197 -6.25 20.94 5.92
CA PRO A 197 -6.68 21.95 4.95
C PRO A 197 -6.09 21.77 3.54
N MET A 198 -6.87 22.21 2.57
CA MET A 198 -6.44 22.42 1.19
C MET A 198 -5.42 23.57 1.15
N VAL A 199 -4.24 23.33 0.59
CA VAL A 199 -3.11 24.25 0.65
C VAL A 199 -3.03 25.20 -0.56
N THR A 200 -2.66 26.44 -0.27
CA THR A 200 -2.43 27.58 -1.17
C THR A 200 -1.17 27.48 -2.04
N TYR A 201 -1.15 28.27 -3.13
CA TYR A 201 -0.15 28.27 -4.21
C TYR A 201 1.33 28.37 -3.76
N ARG A 202 1.62 28.97 -2.59
CA ARG A 202 2.99 29.13 -2.04
C ARG A 202 3.67 27.81 -1.66
N GLU A 203 2.95 26.78 -1.23
CA GLU A 203 3.57 25.48 -0.92
C GLU A 203 3.87 24.63 -2.16
N GLN A 204 3.28 24.94 -3.33
CA GLN A 204 3.56 24.21 -4.56
C GLN A 204 5.01 24.41 -5.04
N PHE A 205 5.57 25.61 -4.87
CA PHE A 205 6.96 25.91 -5.23
C PHE A 205 7.98 25.16 -4.36
N TYR A 206 7.76 25.09 -3.04
CA TYR A 206 8.57 24.27 -2.13
C TYR A 206 8.44 22.78 -2.43
N ALA A 207 7.25 22.33 -2.82
CA ALA A 207 7.02 20.95 -3.22
C ALA A 207 7.81 20.55 -4.48
N THR A 208 8.05 21.46 -5.42
CA THR A 208 8.84 21.19 -6.64
C THR A 208 10.33 20.95 -6.32
N GLY A 209 10.94 21.75 -5.43
CA GLY A 209 12.33 21.54 -5.00
C GLY A 209 12.52 20.20 -4.26
N ILE A 210 11.62 19.88 -3.33
CA ILE A 210 11.60 18.60 -2.61
C ILE A 210 11.38 17.43 -3.57
N SER A 211 10.54 17.63 -4.58
CA SER A 211 10.26 16.65 -5.64
C SER A 211 11.52 16.26 -6.42
N VAL A 212 12.30 17.24 -6.87
CA VAL A 212 13.57 16.98 -7.57
C VAL A 212 14.54 16.19 -6.69
N VAL A 213 14.68 16.55 -5.41
CA VAL A 213 15.58 15.85 -4.48
C VAL A 213 15.19 14.37 -4.29
N ILE A 214 13.89 14.07 -4.12
CA ILE A 214 13.41 12.70 -3.92
C ILE A 214 13.57 11.88 -5.20
N LEU A 215 13.27 12.45 -6.37
CA LEU A 215 13.50 11.79 -7.66
C LEU A 215 14.99 11.45 -7.86
N SER A 216 15.87 12.42 -7.59
CA SER A 216 17.32 12.21 -7.65
C SER A 216 17.80 11.13 -6.66
N LYS A 217 17.21 11.07 -5.46
CA LYS A 217 17.48 9.98 -4.49
C LYS A 217 17.05 8.61 -5.03
N LEU A 218 15.92 8.48 -5.72
CA LEU A 218 15.48 7.23 -6.33
C LEU A 218 16.45 6.78 -7.43
N VAL A 219 16.85 7.69 -8.32
CA VAL A 219 17.86 7.42 -9.37
C VAL A 219 19.18 6.99 -8.74
N TYR A 220 19.70 7.77 -7.78
CA TYR A 220 20.94 7.47 -7.08
C TYR A 220 20.91 6.09 -6.39
N ARG A 221 19.81 5.76 -5.70
CA ARG A 221 19.64 4.45 -5.06
C ARG A 221 19.64 3.32 -6.08
N LYS A 222 18.96 3.51 -7.22
CA LYS A 222 18.94 2.52 -8.30
C LYS A 222 20.35 2.26 -8.83
N VAL A 223 21.10 3.32 -9.16
CA VAL A 223 22.48 3.20 -9.67
C VAL A 223 23.39 2.56 -8.63
N ARG A 224 23.48 3.13 -7.42
CA ARG A 224 24.44 2.70 -6.38
C ARG A 224 24.17 1.31 -5.83
N HIS A 225 22.90 0.92 -5.67
CA HIS A 225 22.55 -0.41 -5.14
C HIS A 225 22.42 -1.48 -6.22
N SER A 226 22.40 -1.13 -7.52
CA SER A 226 22.46 -2.13 -8.60
C SER A 226 23.79 -2.90 -8.61
N HIS A 227 24.92 -2.20 -8.39
CA HIS A 227 26.27 -2.79 -8.40
C HIS A 227 26.62 -3.62 -7.16
N ARG A 228 25.99 -3.36 -6.01
CA ARG A 228 26.12 -4.23 -4.82
C ARG A 228 25.35 -5.53 -4.99
N LEU A 229 24.25 -5.51 -5.73
CA LEU A 229 23.40 -6.68 -5.93
C LEU A 229 24.00 -7.66 -6.94
N SER A 230 24.67 -7.23 -8.03
CA SER A 230 25.37 -8.19 -8.92
C SER A 230 26.38 -9.06 -8.16
N LYS A 231 27.13 -8.46 -7.22
CA LYS A 231 28.05 -9.17 -6.31
C LYS A 231 27.35 -10.06 -5.28
N ILE A 232 26.20 -9.66 -4.75
CA ILE A 232 25.47 -10.46 -3.74
C ILE A 232 24.71 -11.61 -4.40
N TYR A 233 24.10 -11.39 -5.58
CA TYR A 233 23.44 -12.45 -6.34
C TYR A 233 24.44 -13.48 -6.88
N SER A 234 25.66 -13.08 -7.26
CA SER A 234 26.72 -14.05 -7.60
C SER A 234 27.22 -14.87 -6.41
N LEU A 235 27.01 -14.39 -5.17
CA LEU A 235 27.40 -15.05 -3.93
C LEU A 235 26.28 -15.90 -3.29
N ILE A 236 25.03 -15.70 -3.70
CA ILE A 236 23.86 -16.42 -3.18
C ILE A 236 23.29 -17.42 -4.21
N MET A 237 23.67 -17.32 -5.49
CA MET A 237 23.22 -18.22 -6.57
C MET A 237 24.23 -19.34 -6.93
N PHE A 238 25.34 -19.47 -6.22
CA PHE A 238 26.25 -20.62 -6.31
C PHE A 238 26.96 -20.83 -4.95
N PRO A 239 26.88 -22.01 -4.31
CA PRO A 239 26.06 -23.20 -4.55
C PRO A 239 24.77 -23.25 -3.70
#